data_AF-A0A963V4H7-F1
#
_entry.id   AF-A0A963V4H7-F1
#
_cell.length_a   1.000
_cell.length_b   1.000
_cell.length_c   1.000
_cell.angle_alpha   90.00
_cell.angle_beta   90.00
_cell.angle_gamma   90.00
#
_symmetry.space_group_name_H-M   'P 1'
#
loop_
_entity.id
_entity.type
_entity.pdbx_description
1 polymer ?
#
loop_
_entity_poly.entity_id
_entity_poly.type
_entity_poly.pdbx_seq_one_letter_code
_entity_poly.pdbx_strand_id
1 'polypeptide(L)'
;MQTRLARFIECLGQATTRSTLQAAVHDLRDEFGVAHLVYHSVNNTGQQYAALTYPEAWARRYVDEGYARIDPVIQGCLRRFHPVDWKRLDWSGRSARAFLAEALEAGVGNQGLSMPVRGPNGQFAMVTVSDRTSDADWARFADAHLHDLILMAHLINQKALEIEHGSDVRAFEALSPREVDVLTRLAMGLNRSQAAASLNISEHTLRAYVESARMKLKAANTTQAVARAIAEGLVLL
;
A
#
# COMPACT_ATOMS: atom_id res chain seq x y z
N MET A 1 -19.44 -7.71 -26.93
CA MET A 1 -18.00 -7.75 -26.61
C MET A 1 -17.83 -7.31 -25.17
N GLN A 2 -17.37 -8.19 -24.29
CA GLN A 2 -17.02 -7.83 -22.91
C GLN A 2 -15.76 -6.94 -22.98
N THR A 3 -15.76 -5.82 -22.27
CA THR A 3 -14.59 -4.92 -22.22
C THR A 3 -13.43 -5.61 -21.50
N ARG A 4 -12.18 -5.25 -21.84
CA ARG A 4 -10.94 -5.72 -21.18
C ARG A 4 -11.08 -5.74 -19.65
N LEU A 5 -11.54 -4.63 -19.09
CA LEU A 5 -11.83 -4.49 -17.68
C LEU A 5 -12.84 -5.52 -17.13
N ALA A 6 -13.93 -5.79 -17.85
CA ALA A 6 -14.95 -6.74 -17.40
C ALA A 6 -14.43 -8.19 -17.40
N ARG A 7 -13.57 -8.56 -18.35
CA ARG A 7 -12.88 -9.86 -18.34
C ARG A 7 -11.91 -9.96 -17.16
N PHE A 8 -11.14 -8.90 -16.92
CA PHE A 8 -10.23 -8.86 -15.78
C PHE A 8 -10.96 -9.00 -14.44
N ILE A 9 -12.07 -8.27 -14.24
CA ILE A 9 -12.89 -8.38 -13.03
C ILE A 9 -13.36 -9.82 -12.80
N GLU A 10 -13.78 -10.50 -13.86
CA GLU A 10 -14.22 -11.90 -13.80
C GLU A 10 -13.06 -12.84 -13.40
N CYS A 11 -11.90 -12.73 -14.05
CA CYS A 11 -10.71 -13.52 -13.72
C CYS A 11 -10.22 -13.26 -12.29
N LEU A 12 -10.15 -12.00 -11.88
CA LEU A 12 -9.75 -11.61 -10.53
C LEU A 12 -10.74 -12.13 -9.48
N GLY A 13 -12.04 -12.15 -9.80
CA GLY A 13 -13.08 -12.70 -8.94
C GLY A 13 -12.89 -14.17 -8.61
N GLN A 14 -12.24 -14.94 -9.48
CA GLN A 14 -11.94 -16.36 -9.30
C GLN A 14 -10.66 -16.61 -8.49
N ALA A 15 -9.83 -15.60 -8.25
CA ALA A 15 -8.63 -15.74 -7.45
C ALA A 15 -8.98 -15.98 -5.97
N THR A 16 -8.46 -17.05 -5.38
CA THR A 16 -8.71 -17.45 -3.97
C THR A 16 -7.43 -17.67 -3.18
N THR A 17 -6.28 -17.63 -3.85
CA THR A 17 -4.95 -17.86 -3.29
C THR A 17 -3.93 -16.88 -3.88
N ARG A 18 -2.80 -16.71 -3.19
CA ARG A 18 -1.67 -15.89 -3.68
C ARG A 18 -1.19 -16.33 -5.06
N SER A 19 -1.13 -17.63 -5.34
CA SER A 19 -0.75 -18.16 -6.65
C SER A 19 -1.77 -17.84 -7.74
N THR A 20 -3.06 -17.90 -7.45
CA THR A 20 -4.09 -17.49 -8.43
C THR A 20 -4.11 -15.99 -8.67
N LEU A 21 -3.77 -15.18 -7.66
CA LEU A 21 -3.59 -13.73 -7.82
C LEU A 21 -2.36 -13.41 -8.67
N GLN A 22 -1.26 -14.13 -8.47
CA GLN A 22 -0.06 -14.05 -9.32
C GLN A 22 -0.41 -14.37 -10.78
N ALA A 23 -1.18 -15.42 -11.05
CA ALA A 23 -1.63 -15.76 -12.39
C ALA A 23 -2.49 -14.64 -13.01
N ALA A 24 -3.42 -14.06 -12.27
CA ALA A 24 -4.23 -12.93 -12.75
C ALA A 24 -3.36 -11.69 -13.09
N VAL A 25 -2.29 -11.45 -12.33
CA VAL A 25 -1.30 -10.39 -12.63
C VAL A 25 -0.54 -10.67 -13.93
N HIS A 26 -0.21 -11.93 -14.23
CA HIS A 26 0.39 -12.33 -15.51
C HIS A 26 -0.57 -12.13 -16.68
N ASP A 27 -1.81 -12.62 -16.56
CA ASP A 27 -2.82 -12.49 -17.61
C ASP A 27 -3.09 -11.01 -17.93
N LEU A 28 -3.14 -10.17 -16.89
CA LEU A 28 -3.35 -8.74 -17.04
C LEU A 28 -2.18 -8.06 -17.77
N ARG A 29 -0.94 -8.42 -17.42
CA ARG A 29 0.26 -7.93 -18.10
C ARG A 29 0.17 -8.22 -19.60
N ASP A 30 -0.20 -9.44 -19.96
CA ASP A 30 -0.31 -9.87 -21.35
C ASP A 30 -1.47 -9.18 -22.08
N GLU A 31 -2.60 -8.96 -21.39
CA GLU A 31 -3.78 -8.27 -21.95
C GLU A 31 -3.52 -6.79 -22.24
N PHE A 32 -2.74 -6.10 -21.40
CA PHE A 32 -2.28 -4.74 -21.66
C PHE A 32 -1.13 -4.67 -22.66
N GLY A 33 -0.44 -5.78 -22.90
CA GLY A 33 0.72 -5.82 -23.80
C GLY A 33 1.90 -5.01 -23.29
N VAL A 34 2.06 -4.89 -21.96
CA VAL A 34 3.20 -4.22 -21.32
C VAL A 34 4.28 -5.23 -20.93
N ALA A 35 5.52 -4.78 -20.75
CA ALA A 35 6.61 -5.66 -20.35
C ALA A 35 6.36 -6.28 -18.97
N HIS A 36 5.93 -5.46 -18.01
CA HIS A 36 5.70 -5.90 -16.64
C HIS A 36 4.50 -5.23 -15.97
N LEU A 37 3.84 -6.02 -15.13
CA LEU A 37 2.88 -5.62 -14.12
C LEU A 37 3.32 -6.15 -12.75
N VAL A 38 3.21 -5.30 -11.73
CA VAL A 38 3.59 -5.61 -10.35
C VAL A 38 2.52 -5.10 -9.38
N TYR A 39 2.04 -5.96 -8.51
CA TYR A 39 1.37 -5.59 -7.27
C TYR A 39 2.33 -5.84 -6.10
N HIS A 40 2.49 -4.83 -5.25
CA HIS A 40 3.26 -4.92 -4.02
C HIS A 40 2.49 -4.27 -2.88
N SER A 41 2.40 -4.95 -1.74
CA SER A 41 1.74 -4.44 -0.54
C SER A 41 2.63 -4.59 0.69
N VAL A 42 2.44 -3.65 1.62
CA VAL A 42 3.00 -3.68 2.96
C VAL A 42 1.82 -3.52 3.92
N ASN A 43 1.65 -4.50 4.81
CA ASN A 43 0.61 -4.42 5.82
C ASN A 43 1.04 -3.53 7.02
N ASN A 44 0.12 -3.27 7.93
CA ASN A 44 0.32 -2.49 9.17
C ASN A 44 1.41 -3.05 10.11
N THR A 45 1.80 -4.33 9.96
CA THR A 45 2.89 -4.97 10.71
C THR A 45 4.25 -4.90 10.01
N GLY A 46 4.29 -4.35 8.79
CA GLY A 46 5.49 -4.28 7.96
C GLY A 46 5.76 -5.55 7.13
N GLN A 47 4.88 -6.55 7.18
CA GLN A 47 5.00 -7.71 6.30
C GLN A 47 4.71 -7.31 4.86
N GLN A 48 5.54 -7.81 3.95
CA GLN A 48 5.45 -7.52 2.52
C GLN A 48 4.86 -8.70 1.77
N TYR A 49 4.06 -8.40 0.76
CA TYR A 49 3.59 -9.36 -0.23
C TYR A 49 3.70 -8.75 -1.63
N ALA A 50 4.05 -9.57 -2.60
CA ALA A 50 4.13 -9.14 -3.98
C ALA A 50 3.59 -10.22 -4.92
N ALA A 51 2.84 -9.77 -5.93
CA ALA A 51 2.54 -10.54 -7.12
C ALA A 51 3.14 -9.77 -8.31
N LEU A 52 4.17 -10.32 -8.96
CA LEU A 52 5.02 -9.55 -9.88
C LEU A 52 5.43 -10.33 -11.11
N THR A 53 5.66 -9.63 -12.22
CA THR A 53 6.11 -10.23 -13.48
C THR A 53 7.55 -9.88 -13.83
N TYR A 54 8.28 -9.21 -12.93
CA TYR A 54 9.72 -8.98 -13.12
C TYR A 54 10.49 -10.30 -13.16
N PRO A 55 11.66 -10.33 -13.84
CA PRO A 55 12.55 -11.49 -13.77
C PRO A 55 12.91 -11.81 -12.33
N GLU A 56 12.92 -13.10 -11.97
CA GLU A 56 13.19 -13.55 -10.60
C GLU A 56 14.56 -13.06 -10.09
N ALA A 57 15.57 -13.06 -10.95
CA ALA A 57 16.91 -12.53 -10.64
C ALA A 57 16.87 -11.05 -10.24
N TRP A 58 16.03 -10.25 -10.91
CA TRP A 58 15.85 -8.84 -10.56
C TRP A 58 15.09 -8.67 -9.26
N ALA A 59 13.98 -9.40 -9.07
CA ALA A 59 13.20 -9.35 -7.84
C ALA A 59 14.06 -9.68 -6.61
N ARG A 60 14.92 -10.70 -6.73
CA ARG A 60 15.88 -11.07 -5.68
C ARG A 60 16.91 -9.97 -5.43
N ARG A 61 17.54 -9.46 -6.48
CA ARG A 61 18.51 -8.36 -6.37
C ARG A 61 17.91 -7.11 -5.71
N TYR A 62 16.66 -6.78 -6.05
CA TYR A 62 15.95 -5.65 -5.46
C TYR A 62 15.81 -5.76 -3.94
N VAL A 63 15.50 -6.96 -3.45
CA VAL A 63 15.39 -7.25 -2.01
C VAL A 63 16.77 -7.27 -1.36
N ASP A 64 17.75 -7.97 -1.95
CA ASP A 64 19.09 -8.14 -1.38
C ASP A 64 19.82 -6.80 -1.21
N GLU A 65 19.71 -5.90 -2.19
CA GLU A 65 20.30 -4.54 -2.14
C GLU A 65 19.45 -3.54 -1.33
N GLY A 66 18.23 -3.93 -0.94
CA GLY A 66 17.31 -3.08 -0.19
C GLY A 66 16.89 -1.82 -0.95
N TYR A 67 16.64 -1.95 -2.26
CA TYR A 67 16.35 -0.80 -3.14
C TYR A 67 15.11 -0.02 -2.76
N ALA A 68 14.14 -0.61 -2.04
CA ALA A 68 12.95 0.09 -1.55
C ALA A 68 13.27 1.42 -0.81
N ARG A 69 14.43 1.53 -0.15
CA ARG A 69 14.85 2.75 0.57
C ARG A 69 15.28 3.89 -0.35
N ILE A 70 15.79 3.57 -1.53
CA ILE A 70 16.35 4.55 -2.48
C ILE A 70 15.50 4.71 -3.74
N ASP A 71 14.54 3.82 -3.97
CA ASP A 71 13.65 3.81 -5.12
C ASP A 71 12.75 5.07 -5.13
N PRO A 72 12.94 5.99 -6.09
CA PRO A 72 12.10 7.17 -6.22
C PRO A 72 10.62 6.86 -6.44
N VAL A 73 10.29 5.69 -7.00
CA VAL A 73 8.90 5.24 -7.23
C VAL A 73 8.21 4.99 -5.90
N ILE A 74 8.86 4.25 -4.99
CA ILE A 74 8.34 4.00 -3.63
C ILE A 74 8.15 5.33 -2.90
N GLN A 75 9.17 6.20 -2.90
CA GLN A 75 9.08 7.51 -2.22
C GLN A 75 7.98 8.40 -2.81
N GLY A 76 7.81 8.37 -4.14
CA GLY A 76 6.76 9.09 -4.84
C GLY A 76 5.36 8.60 -4.47
N CYS A 77 5.14 7.29 -4.49
CA CYS A 77 3.85 6.68 -4.16
C CYS A 77 3.51 6.79 -2.67
N LEU A 78 4.50 6.83 -1.77
CA LEU A 78 4.26 7.06 -0.34
C LEU A 78 3.68 8.45 -0.06
N ARG A 79 4.01 9.45 -0.87
CA ARG A 79 3.64 10.86 -0.65
C ARG A 79 2.51 11.37 -1.55
N ARG A 80 1.94 10.51 -2.40
CA ARG A 80 0.91 10.87 -3.39
C ARG A 80 -0.27 9.90 -3.31
N PHE A 81 -1.44 10.39 -3.69
CA PHE A 81 -2.66 9.59 -3.82
C PHE A 81 -3.07 9.37 -5.29
N HIS A 82 -2.46 10.09 -6.22
CA HIS A 82 -2.68 9.94 -7.66
C HIS A 82 -1.59 9.05 -8.29
N PRO A 83 -1.83 8.49 -9.49
CA PRO A 83 -0.81 7.73 -10.22
C PRO A 83 0.49 8.52 -10.41
N VAL A 84 1.60 7.81 -10.32
CA VAL A 84 2.95 8.35 -10.40
C VAL A 84 3.61 7.88 -11.68
N ASP A 85 3.76 8.80 -12.63
CA ASP A 85 4.58 8.61 -13.83
C ASP A 85 6.07 8.69 -13.43
N TRP A 86 6.82 7.64 -13.76
CA TRP A 86 8.23 7.52 -13.43
C TRP A 86 9.07 8.67 -13.99
N LYS A 87 8.71 9.21 -15.16
CA LYS A 87 9.44 10.33 -15.77
C LYS A 87 9.32 11.64 -15.02
N ARG A 88 8.34 11.74 -14.12
CA ARG A 88 8.13 12.93 -13.27
C ARG A 88 8.81 12.83 -11.91
N LEU A 89 9.59 11.77 -11.68
CA LEU A 89 10.35 11.57 -10.46
C LEU A 89 11.76 12.17 -10.56
N ASP A 90 12.33 12.50 -9.40
CA ASP A 90 13.71 12.93 -9.31
C ASP A 90 14.64 11.72 -9.31
N TRP A 91 15.32 11.51 -10.42
CA TRP A 91 16.34 10.48 -10.60
C TRP A 91 17.76 11.03 -10.49
N SER A 92 17.94 12.29 -10.09
CA SER A 92 19.26 12.95 -10.11
C SER A 92 20.23 12.44 -9.03
N GLY A 93 19.73 11.76 -8.00
CA GLY A 93 20.55 11.15 -6.97
C GLY A 93 21.46 10.05 -7.53
N ARG A 94 22.72 9.98 -7.04
CA ARG A 94 23.69 8.98 -7.50
C ARG A 94 23.17 7.54 -7.35
N SER A 95 22.60 7.22 -6.20
CA SER A 95 22.02 5.90 -5.91
C SER A 95 20.80 5.61 -6.80
N ALA A 96 19.91 6.59 -6.98
CA ALA A 96 18.75 6.46 -7.86
C ALA A 96 19.15 6.20 -9.33
N ARG A 97 20.19 6.88 -9.84
CA ARG A 97 20.72 6.63 -11.18
C ARG A 97 21.32 5.24 -11.34
N ALA A 98 22.10 4.78 -10.36
CA ALA A 98 22.68 3.45 -10.38
C ALA A 98 21.58 2.37 -10.38
N PHE A 99 20.61 2.51 -9.47
CA PHE A 99 19.42 1.65 -9.41
C PHE A 99 18.66 1.62 -10.74
N LEU A 100 18.40 2.78 -11.36
CA LEU A 100 17.71 2.86 -12.64
C LEU A 100 18.49 2.15 -13.76
N ALA A 101 19.82 2.33 -13.82
CA ALA A 101 20.65 1.65 -14.81
C ALA A 101 20.54 0.12 -14.70
N GLU A 102 20.62 -0.41 -13.48
CA GLU A 102 20.48 -1.84 -13.22
C GLU A 102 19.07 -2.36 -13.55
N ALA A 103 18.03 -1.58 -13.24
CA ALA A 103 16.64 -1.90 -13.59
C ALA A 103 16.46 -1.99 -15.11
N LEU A 104 17.08 -1.08 -15.86
CA LEU A 104 17.04 -1.07 -17.34
C LEU A 104 17.75 -2.31 -17.91
N GLU A 105 18.93 -2.64 -17.39
CA GLU A 105 19.68 -3.84 -17.79
C GLU A 105 18.90 -5.13 -17.49
N ALA A 106 18.22 -5.18 -16.34
CA ALA A 106 17.34 -6.27 -15.95
C ALA A 106 16.03 -6.35 -16.75
N GLY A 107 15.74 -5.33 -17.56
CA GLY A 107 14.60 -5.31 -18.47
C GLY A 107 13.30 -4.77 -17.89
N VAL A 108 13.33 -4.19 -16.68
CA VAL A 108 12.17 -3.54 -16.03
C VAL A 108 11.52 -2.48 -16.92
N GLY A 109 12.34 -1.75 -17.66
CA GLY A 109 11.89 -0.70 -18.57
C GLY A 109 12.22 0.71 -18.10
N ASN A 110 12.19 1.64 -19.05
CA ASN A 110 12.41 3.07 -18.85
C ASN A 110 11.10 3.84 -18.64
N GLN A 111 9.97 3.20 -18.91
CA GLN A 111 8.64 3.75 -18.73
C GLN A 111 7.95 3.05 -17.57
N GLY A 112 7.19 3.80 -16.77
CA GLY A 112 6.34 3.19 -15.77
C GLY A 112 5.33 4.14 -15.16
N LEU A 113 4.24 3.55 -14.71
CA LEU A 113 3.13 4.22 -14.04
C LEU A 113 2.77 3.40 -12.81
N SER A 114 2.83 4.03 -11.65
CA SER A 114 2.58 3.39 -10.36
C SER A 114 1.39 4.01 -9.66
N MET A 115 0.36 3.21 -9.39
CA MET A 115 -0.87 3.57 -8.71
C MET A 115 -0.74 3.23 -7.22
N PRO A 116 -0.63 4.22 -6.32
CA PRO A 116 -0.69 3.98 -4.88
C PRO A 116 -2.13 3.64 -4.46
N VAL A 117 -2.28 2.63 -3.59
CA VAL A 117 -3.56 2.23 -3.01
C VAL A 117 -3.42 2.17 -1.49
N ARG A 118 -4.38 2.75 -0.77
CA ARG A 118 -4.44 2.73 0.70
C ARG A 118 -5.55 1.78 1.12
N GLY A 119 -5.22 0.85 2.02
CA GLY A 119 -6.18 -0.06 2.62
C GLY A 119 -6.89 0.58 3.82
N PRO A 120 -8.02 0.00 4.25
CA PRO A 120 -8.84 0.53 5.36
C PRO A 120 -8.10 0.52 6.71
N ASN A 121 -7.11 -0.35 6.89
CA ASN A 121 -6.38 -0.52 8.16
C ASN A 121 -4.93 -0.01 8.02
N GLY A 122 -4.73 1.08 7.28
CA GLY A 122 -3.42 1.70 7.10
C GLY A 122 -2.45 0.91 6.22
N GLN A 123 -2.91 -0.15 5.56
CA GLN A 123 -2.08 -0.87 4.58
C GLN A 123 -1.73 0.05 3.41
N PHE A 124 -0.53 -0.14 2.88
CA PHE A 124 -0.11 0.53 1.65
C PHE A 124 0.17 -0.52 0.59
N ALA A 125 -0.46 -0.35 -0.56
CA ALA A 125 -0.16 -1.13 -1.74
C ALA A 125 0.14 -0.24 -2.93
N MET A 126 0.74 -0.83 -3.94
CA MET A 126 1.10 -0.19 -5.17
C MET A 126 0.93 -1.18 -6.30
N VAL A 127 0.25 -0.76 -7.36
CA VAL A 127 0.28 -1.47 -8.64
C VAL A 127 1.10 -0.66 -9.62
N THR A 128 2.02 -1.30 -10.30
CA THR A 128 2.93 -0.69 -11.26
C THR A 128 2.81 -1.41 -12.58
N VAL A 129 2.73 -0.65 -13.66
CA VAL A 129 2.95 -1.12 -15.02
C VAL A 129 4.21 -0.48 -15.57
N SER A 130 5.05 -1.25 -16.25
CA SER A 130 6.29 -0.75 -16.86
C SER A 130 6.55 -1.37 -18.23
N ASP A 131 7.26 -0.61 -19.06
CA ASP A 131 7.57 -0.99 -20.43
C ASP A 131 8.89 -0.37 -20.92
N ARG A 132 9.39 -0.86 -22.05
CA ARG A 132 10.63 -0.47 -22.74
C ARG A 132 10.35 0.38 -23.99
N THR A 133 9.10 0.80 -24.17
CA THR A 133 8.64 1.51 -25.36
C THR A 133 9.09 2.98 -25.39
N SER A 134 8.88 3.63 -26.53
CA SER A 134 9.20 5.05 -26.71
C SER A 134 8.31 5.95 -25.86
N ASP A 135 8.76 7.18 -25.60
CA ASP A 135 7.99 8.17 -24.82
C ASP A 135 6.64 8.48 -25.45
N ALA A 136 6.58 8.56 -26.78
CA ALA A 136 5.36 8.85 -27.51
C ALA A 136 4.36 7.70 -27.42
N ASP A 137 4.85 6.45 -27.50
CA ASP A 137 4.00 5.27 -27.39
C ASP A 137 3.49 5.09 -25.96
N TRP A 138 4.36 5.31 -24.98
CA TRP A 138 4.00 5.27 -23.57
C TRP A 138 2.96 6.32 -23.20
N ALA A 139 3.12 7.55 -23.69
CA ALA A 139 2.15 8.62 -23.44
C ALA A 139 0.76 8.25 -23.97
N ARG A 140 0.67 7.66 -25.17
CA ARG A 140 -0.61 7.18 -25.73
C ARG A 140 -1.18 6.03 -24.93
N PHE A 141 -0.36 5.08 -24.49
CA PHE A 141 -0.77 3.97 -23.63
C PHE A 141 -1.34 4.49 -22.30
N ALA A 142 -0.60 5.37 -21.63
CA ALA A 142 -0.99 5.92 -20.34
C ALA A 142 -2.32 6.69 -20.44
N ASP A 143 -2.48 7.55 -21.45
CA ASP A 143 -3.72 8.32 -21.67
C ASP A 143 -4.93 7.40 -21.94
N ALA A 144 -4.73 6.37 -22.78
CA ALA A 144 -5.79 5.43 -23.12
C ALA A 144 -6.23 4.52 -21.96
N HIS A 145 -5.34 4.24 -21.00
CA HIS A 145 -5.56 3.18 -20.00
C HIS A 145 -5.53 3.65 -18.55
N LEU A 146 -5.29 4.93 -18.27
CA LEU A 146 -5.16 5.45 -16.90
C LEU A 146 -6.34 5.06 -15.99
N HIS A 147 -7.57 5.22 -16.49
CA HIS A 147 -8.78 4.95 -15.73
C HIS A 147 -8.91 3.47 -15.36
N ASP A 148 -8.69 2.57 -16.33
CA ASP A 148 -8.72 1.14 -16.10
C ASP A 148 -7.63 0.73 -15.12
N LEU A 149 -6.40 1.23 -15.28
CA LEU A 149 -5.26 0.97 -14.40
C LEU A 149 -5.54 1.37 -12.94
N ILE A 150 -6.14 2.53 -12.71
CA ILE A 150 -6.54 2.97 -11.36
C ILE A 150 -7.56 1.99 -10.75
N LEU A 151 -8.60 1.64 -11.51
CA LEU A 151 -9.65 0.75 -11.02
C LEU A 151 -9.11 -0.65 -10.71
N MET A 152 -8.31 -1.22 -11.61
CA MET A 152 -7.72 -2.53 -11.40
C MET A 152 -6.72 -2.52 -10.23
N ALA A 153 -5.97 -1.44 -10.04
CA ALA A 153 -5.10 -1.32 -8.86
C ALA A 153 -5.89 -1.47 -7.55
N HIS A 154 -7.06 -0.83 -7.48
CA HIS A 154 -7.95 -0.95 -6.34
C HIS A 154 -8.51 -2.36 -6.17
N LEU A 155 -8.99 -2.96 -7.27
CA LEU A 155 -9.57 -4.30 -7.26
C LEU A 155 -8.55 -5.39 -6.89
N ILE A 156 -7.34 -5.32 -7.45
CA ILE A 156 -6.24 -6.24 -7.10
C ILE A 156 -5.94 -6.14 -5.61
N ASN A 157 -5.85 -4.92 -5.08
CA ASN A 157 -5.60 -4.72 -3.66
C ASN A 157 -6.72 -5.28 -2.78
N GLN A 158 -7.98 -5.04 -3.14
CA GLN A 158 -9.13 -5.61 -2.43
C GLN A 158 -9.06 -7.15 -2.43
N LYS A 159 -8.82 -7.75 -3.59
CA LYS A 159 -8.71 -9.22 -3.72
C LYS A 159 -7.54 -9.79 -2.91
N ALA A 160 -6.39 -9.11 -2.92
CA ALA A 160 -5.24 -9.51 -2.13
C ALA A 160 -5.56 -9.49 -0.62
N LEU A 161 -6.23 -8.45 -0.14
CA LEU A 161 -6.66 -8.35 1.26
C LEU A 161 -7.65 -9.46 1.64
N GLU A 162 -8.61 -9.76 0.76
CA GLU A 162 -9.56 -10.88 0.95
C GLU A 162 -8.83 -12.22 1.08
N ILE A 163 -7.82 -12.48 0.25
CA ILE A 163 -7.01 -13.71 0.28
C ILE A 163 -6.18 -13.80 1.56
N GLU A 164 -5.63 -12.69 2.05
CA GLU A 164 -4.74 -12.69 3.21
C GLU A 164 -5.48 -12.76 4.56
N HIS A 165 -6.59 -12.06 4.70
CA HIS A 165 -7.25 -11.87 6.00
C HIS A 165 -8.67 -12.45 6.07
N GLY A 166 -9.23 -12.93 4.95
CA GLY A 166 -10.68 -13.08 4.81
C GLY A 166 -11.37 -11.71 4.75
N SER A 167 -12.58 -11.66 4.21
CA SER A 167 -13.36 -10.42 4.12
C SER A 167 -13.54 -9.76 5.51
N ASP A 168 -13.11 -8.50 5.67
CA ASP A 168 -13.42 -7.61 6.80
C ASP A 168 -13.10 -8.12 8.23
N VAL A 169 -12.04 -8.90 8.43
CA VAL A 169 -11.63 -9.26 9.79
C VAL A 169 -10.92 -8.08 10.46
N ARG A 170 -11.63 -7.38 11.36
CA ARG A 170 -10.99 -6.45 12.32
C ARG A 170 -9.99 -7.24 13.17
N ALA A 171 -8.71 -6.90 13.05
CA ALA A 171 -7.64 -7.58 13.78
C ALA A 171 -7.69 -7.35 15.31
N PHE A 172 -8.45 -6.32 15.75
CA PHE A 172 -8.55 -5.89 17.14
C PHE A 172 -10.00 -5.83 17.63
N GLU A 173 -10.15 -5.97 18.95
CA GLU A 173 -11.41 -5.71 19.63
C GLU A 173 -11.84 -4.26 19.46
N ALA A 174 -13.16 -4.03 19.40
CA ALA A 174 -13.70 -2.68 19.25
C ALA A 174 -13.40 -1.80 20.48
N LEU A 175 -12.85 -0.62 20.21
CA LEU A 175 -12.69 0.41 21.22
C LEU A 175 -14.05 1.02 21.58
N SER A 176 -14.24 1.34 22.85
CA SER A 176 -15.38 2.14 23.29
C SER A 176 -15.18 3.60 22.87
N PRO A 177 -16.27 4.40 22.76
CA PRO A 177 -16.16 5.82 22.43
C PRO A 177 -15.20 6.58 23.36
N ARG A 178 -15.19 6.23 24.66
CA ARG A 178 -14.29 6.86 25.64
C ARG A 178 -12.83 6.46 25.47
N GLU A 179 -12.56 5.23 25.06
CA GLU A 179 -11.19 4.79 24.71
C GLU A 179 -10.68 5.55 23.49
N VAL A 180 -11.53 5.74 22.47
CA VAL A 180 -11.21 6.55 21.28
C VAL A 180 -10.95 8.01 21.65
N ASP A 181 -11.81 8.61 22.49
CA ASP A 181 -11.63 9.98 22.97
C ASP A 181 -10.26 10.16 23.65
N VAL A 182 -9.92 9.26 24.58
CA VAL A 182 -8.66 9.30 25.32
C VAL A 182 -7.46 9.14 24.38
N LEU A 183 -7.49 8.16 23.48
CA LEU A 183 -6.40 7.98 22.51
C LEU A 183 -6.27 9.17 21.57
N THR A 184 -7.38 9.78 21.13
CA THR A 184 -7.38 11.00 20.29
C THR A 184 -6.67 12.15 21.00
N ARG A 185 -6.98 12.42 22.28
CA ARG A 185 -6.31 13.49 23.03
C ARG A 185 -4.81 13.24 23.20
N LEU A 186 -4.43 12.00 23.49
CA LEU A 186 -3.02 11.63 23.57
C LEU A 186 -2.31 11.74 22.21
N ALA A 187 -2.99 11.38 21.12
CA ALA A 187 -2.50 11.51 19.75
C ALA A 187 -2.25 12.96 19.34
N MET A 188 -3.07 13.90 19.85
CA MET A 188 -2.87 15.35 19.68
C MET A 188 -1.71 15.92 20.52
N GLY A 189 -1.02 15.08 21.32
CA GLY A 189 0.14 15.48 22.12
C GLY A 189 -0.19 15.95 23.54
N LEU A 190 -1.44 15.82 23.99
CA LEU A 190 -1.79 16.20 25.37
C LEU A 190 -1.16 15.20 26.35
N ASN A 191 -0.65 15.72 27.46
CA ASN A 191 -0.27 14.86 28.59
C ASN A 191 -1.51 14.34 29.33
N ARG A 192 -1.33 13.37 30.23
CA ARG A 192 -2.44 12.70 30.95
C ARG A 192 -3.34 13.66 31.71
N SER A 193 -2.74 14.67 32.35
CA SER A 193 -3.49 15.67 33.13
C SER A 193 -4.35 16.56 32.22
N GLN A 194 -3.77 17.05 31.13
CA GLN A 194 -4.47 17.85 30.13
C GLN A 194 -5.59 17.06 29.45
N ALA A 195 -5.33 15.80 29.08
CA ALA A 195 -6.33 14.95 28.44
C ALA A 195 -7.48 14.61 29.41
N ALA A 196 -7.19 14.36 30.68
CA ALA A 196 -8.21 14.10 31.71
C ALA A 196 -9.08 15.34 31.93
N ALA A 197 -8.46 16.52 32.05
CA ALA A 197 -9.16 17.79 32.17
C ALA A 197 -10.04 18.07 30.93
N SER A 198 -9.51 17.86 29.72
CA SER A 198 -10.27 18.05 28.46
C SER A 198 -11.50 17.15 28.36
N LEU A 199 -11.45 15.95 28.93
CA LEU A 199 -12.55 14.98 28.91
C LEU A 199 -13.44 15.04 30.15
N ASN A 200 -13.17 15.96 31.07
CA ASN A 200 -13.86 16.12 32.36
C ASN A 200 -13.91 14.80 33.18
N ILE A 201 -12.77 14.11 33.27
CA ILE A 201 -12.58 12.87 34.04
C ILE A 201 -11.35 12.98 34.93
N SER A 202 -11.21 12.07 35.90
CA SER A 202 -9.99 11.98 36.71
C SER A 202 -8.84 11.36 35.92
N GLU A 203 -7.58 11.68 36.29
CA GLU A 203 -6.40 11.00 35.71
C GLU A 203 -6.41 9.49 35.96
N HIS A 204 -7.00 9.05 37.07
CA HIS A 204 -7.18 7.63 37.38
C HIS A 204 -8.12 6.96 36.36
N THR A 205 -9.26 7.60 36.07
CA THR A 205 -10.22 7.14 35.06
C THR A 205 -9.60 7.12 33.67
N LEU A 206 -8.84 8.16 33.32
CA LEU A 206 -8.11 8.21 32.05
C LEU A 206 -7.13 7.03 31.93
N ARG A 207 -6.38 6.74 32.99
CA ARG A 207 -5.44 5.59 33.02
C ARG A 207 -6.17 4.28 32.77
N ALA A 208 -7.35 4.07 33.35
CA ALA A 208 -8.14 2.86 33.12
C ALA A 208 -8.54 2.71 31.64
N TYR A 209 -9.00 3.78 30.99
CA TYR A 209 -9.30 3.77 29.56
C TYR A 209 -8.06 3.51 28.70
N VAL A 210 -6.91 4.09 29.04
CA VAL A 210 -5.63 3.84 28.32
C VAL A 210 -5.23 2.37 28.43
N GLU A 211 -5.28 1.77 29.62
CA GLU A 211 -4.93 0.35 29.80
C GLU A 211 -5.89 -0.58 29.06
N SER A 212 -7.20 -0.31 29.13
CA SER A 212 -8.21 -1.08 28.39
C SER A 212 -7.97 -1.01 26.87
N ALA A 213 -7.77 0.20 26.33
CA ALA A 213 -7.48 0.39 24.92
C ALA A 213 -6.16 -0.29 24.50
N ARG A 214 -5.13 -0.21 25.34
CA ARG A 214 -3.83 -0.86 25.10
C ARG A 214 -3.97 -2.37 24.99
N MET A 215 -4.76 -3.00 25.86
CA MET A 215 -5.03 -4.44 25.84
C MET A 215 -5.78 -4.85 24.57
N LYS A 216 -6.86 -4.13 24.22
CA LYS A 216 -7.66 -4.38 23.01
C LYS A 216 -6.84 -4.25 21.72
N LEU A 217 -5.94 -3.27 21.66
CA LEU A 217 -5.04 -3.04 20.54
C LEU A 217 -3.76 -3.92 20.59
N LYS A 218 -3.64 -4.80 21.59
CA LYS A 218 -2.47 -5.67 21.82
C LYS A 218 -1.14 -4.89 21.82
N ALA A 219 -1.14 -3.69 22.39
CA ALA A 219 0.00 -2.78 22.39
C ALA A 219 0.86 -2.93 23.66
N ALA A 220 2.17 -2.82 23.51
CA ALA A 220 3.14 -2.90 24.60
C ALA A 220 3.14 -1.65 25.47
N ASN A 221 2.83 -0.48 24.91
CA ASN A 221 2.79 0.80 25.62
C ASN A 221 1.76 1.76 25.01
N THR A 222 1.49 2.88 25.69
CA THR A 222 0.54 3.90 25.25
C THR A 222 0.89 4.50 23.89
N THR A 223 2.18 4.75 23.63
CA THR A 223 2.63 5.29 22.34
C THR A 223 2.31 4.34 21.19
N GLN A 224 2.54 3.03 21.37
CA GLN A 224 2.18 2.03 20.40
C GLN A 224 0.66 1.88 20.26
N ALA A 225 -0.11 2.00 21.35
CA ALA A 225 -1.56 1.99 21.30
C ALA A 225 -2.10 3.16 20.45
N VAL A 226 -1.58 4.37 20.66
CA VAL A 226 -1.90 5.54 19.85
C VAL A 226 -1.52 5.33 18.38
N ALA A 227 -0.29 4.88 18.11
CA ALA A 227 0.18 4.63 16.75
C ALA A 227 -0.68 3.60 16.00
N ARG A 228 -1.07 2.51 16.68
CA ARG A 228 -1.98 1.50 16.12
C ARG A 228 -3.38 2.06 15.89
N ALA A 229 -3.94 2.80 16.84
CA ALA A 229 -5.26 3.37 16.68
C ALA A 229 -5.35 4.33 15.47
N ILE A 230 -4.30 5.10 15.22
CA ILE A 230 -4.20 5.94 14.01
C ILE A 230 -4.05 5.08 12.75
N ALA A 231 -3.14 4.10 12.76
CA ALA A 231 -2.89 3.24 11.60
C ALA A 231 -4.14 2.44 11.18
N GLU A 232 -4.94 1.99 12.14
CA GLU A 232 -6.20 1.26 11.90
C GLU A 232 -7.39 2.19 11.58
N GLY A 233 -7.20 3.51 11.50
CA GLY A 233 -8.28 4.45 11.27
C GLY A 233 -9.31 4.54 12.42
N LEU A 234 -8.98 4.03 13.61
CA LEU A 234 -9.83 4.12 14.81
C LEU A 234 -9.80 5.51 15.44
N VAL A 235 -8.73 6.27 15.17
CA VAL A 235 -8.53 7.66 15.59
C VAL A 235 -8.12 8.47 14.37
N LEU A 236 -8.74 9.65 14.21
CA LEU A 236 -8.38 10.63 13.18
C LEU A 236 -7.71 11.84 13.87
N LEU A 237 -6.66 12.36 13.24
CA LEU A 237 -5.92 13.55 13.68
C LEU A 237 -6.13 14.73 12.73
#